data_AF-A0A7V2RNR7-F1
#
_entry.id   AF-A0A7V2RNR7-F1
#
_cell.length_a   1.000
_cell.length_b   1.000
_cell.length_c   1.000
_cell.angle_alpha   90.00
_cell.angle_beta   90.00
_cell.angle_gamma   90.00
#
_symmetry.space_group_name_H-M   'P 1'
#
loop_
_entity.id
_entity.type
_entity.pdbx_description
1 polymer ?
#
loop_
_entity_poly.entity_id
_entity_poly.type
_entity_poly.pdbx_seq_one_letter_code
_entity_poly.pdbx_strand_id
1 'polypeptide(L)'
;MNKQVMIFLIFGLSIVISCTQKESPQISDVQVWKLGWRMIASSMEENYELANLQFDSLRNISKEIDRKYLVTGLEAKNKLGKLEEIIEILNAQNKDMMQEICTKQFLTKMKPCEGVSIEEVENKGLQIELIKMYVDDQAARDNLMQDIISKYNIDSTQITKNGGVLVDERNRNKLKEIFEEHGFPTRRLVGKDAMQGIFLMIQHSDGDREWQKSQLANIERAVKNGDLDGQTYAYLYDRIKVNSGEKQLYGTQFEKVDPINKTVELAETEEIENLDKRRMEIGMMPIEMYKAFMLKNL
;
A
#
# COMPACT_ATOMS: atom_id res chain seq x y z
N MET A 1 -14.89 -55.79 -79.02
CA MET A 1 -15.99 -55.61 -78.05
C MET A 1 -15.40 -55.11 -76.74
N ASN A 2 -15.84 -53.93 -76.32
CA ASN A 2 -15.26 -53.08 -75.27
C ASN A 2 -15.02 -53.80 -73.93
N LYS A 3 -13.83 -53.62 -73.33
CA LYS A 3 -13.62 -53.82 -71.89
C LYS A 3 -13.31 -52.48 -71.26
N GLN A 4 -14.18 -52.08 -70.34
CA GLN A 4 -14.18 -50.83 -69.60
C GLN A 4 -13.09 -50.78 -68.52
N VAL A 5 -12.72 -49.54 -68.26
CA VAL A 5 -11.75 -48.95 -67.33
C VAL A 5 -12.12 -49.20 -65.86
N MET A 6 -11.11 -49.32 -65.00
CA MET A 6 -11.25 -48.99 -63.57
C MET A 6 -10.01 -48.22 -63.11
N ILE A 7 -10.16 -46.90 -62.99
CA ILE A 7 -9.14 -45.96 -62.47
C ILE A 7 -9.41 -45.77 -60.98
N PHE A 8 -8.42 -46.06 -60.14
CA PHE A 8 -8.46 -45.77 -58.71
C PHE A 8 -8.18 -44.28 -58.47
N LEU A 9 -9.19 -43.56 -57.97
CA LEU A 9 -9.08 -42.20 -57.45
C LEU A 9 -8.72 -42.25 -55.96
N ILE A 10 -7.49 -41.82 -55.63
CA ILE A 10 -7.03 -41.65 -54.25
C ILE A 10 -7.55 -40.29 -53.76
N PHE A 11 -8.51 -40.29 -52.83
CA PHE A 11 -8.95 -39.10 -52.12
C PHE A 11 -7.91 -38.72 -51.06
N GLY A 12 -7.12 -37.68 -51.34
CA GLY A 12 -6.29 -37.00 -50.35
C GLY A 12 -7.16 -36.14 -49.43
N LEU A 13 -7.29 -36.54 -48.16
CA LEU A 13 -7.99 -35.78 -47.13
C LEU A 13 -7.08 -34.65 -46.64
N SER A 14 -7.24 -33.44 -47.18
CA SER A 14 -6.55 -32.23 -46.70
C SER A 14 -7.17 -31.75 -45.38
N ILE A 15 -6.60 -32.15 -44.25
CA ILE A 15 -6.93 -31.59 -42.94
C ILE A 15 -6.29 -30.21 -42.84
N VAL A 16 -7.09 -29.16 -43.03
CA VAL A 16 -6.68 -27.79 -42.77
C VAL A 16 -6.76 -27.59 -41.26
N ILE A 17 -5.63 -27.73 -40.57
CA ILE A 17 -5.52 -27.40 -39.15
C ILE A 17 -5.58 -25.87 -39.05
N SER A 18 -6.78 -25.36 -38.79
CA SER A 18 -6.99 -23.98 -38.40
C SER A 18 -6.31 -23.76 -37.05
N CYS A 19 -5.13 -23.14 -37.05
CA CYS A 19 -4.52 -22.61 -35.84
C CYS A 19 -5.44 -21.52 -35.27
N THR A 20 -6.31 -21.90 -34.34
CA THR A 20 -6.90 -20.93 -33.41
C THR A 20 -5.73 -20.26 -32.68
N GLN A 21 -5.51 -18.97 -32.94
CA GLN A 21 -4.65 -18.15 -32.10
C GLN A 21 -5.18 -18.29 -30.67
N LYS A 22 -4.45 -19.07 -29.87
CA LYS A 22 -4.69 -19.18 -28.45
C LYS A 22 -4.39 -17.79 -27.91
N GLU A 23 -5.42 -17.05 -27.52
CA GLU A 23 -5.24 -15.81 -26.75
C GLU A 23 -4.21 -16.11 -25.65
N SER A 24 -3.20 -15.25 -25.55
CA SER A 24 -2.21 -15.34 -24.47
C SER A 24 -2.94 -15.51 -23.14
N PRO A 25 -2.54 -16.43 -22.25
CA PRO A 25 -3.18 -16.54 -20.94
C PRO A 25 -3.16 -15.16 -20.28
N GLN A 26 -4.34 -14.61 -20.00
CA GLN A 26 -4.45 -13.40 -19.20
C GLN A 26 -3.78 -13.73 -17.86
N ILE A 27 -2.65 -13.06 -17.59
CA ILE A 27 -1.90 -13.25 -16.36
C ILE A 27 -2.83 -12.89 -15.20
N SER A 28 -2.94 -13.79 -14.23
CA SER A 28 -3.90 -13.60 -13.13
C SER A 28 -3.50 -12.42 -12.24
N ASP A 29 -4.48 -11.68 -11.71
CA ASP A 29 -4.24 -10.57 -10.77
C ASP A 29 -3.40 -11.01 -9.56
N VAL A 30 -3.54 -12.27 -9.15
CA VAL A 30 -2.72 -12.92 -8.11
C VAL A 30 -1.23 -12.91 -8.46
N GLN A 31 -0.86 -13.15 -9.71
CA GLN A 31 0.54 -13.13 -10.15
C GLN A 31 1.11 -11.71 -10.16
N VAL A 32 0.33 -10.72 -10.62
CA VAL A 32 0.70 -9.30 -10.59
C VAL A 32 0.92 -8.85 -9.14
N TRP A 33 -0.03 -9.16 -8.25
CA TRP A 33 0.06 -8.87 -6.82
C TRP A 33 1.29 -9.50 -6.16
N LYS A 34 1.52 -10.80 -6.37
CA LYS A 34 2.70 -11.50 -5.81
C LYS A 34 4.01 -10.96 -6.37
N LEU A 35 4.08 -10.62 -7.66
CA LEU A 35 5.28 -10.04 -8.26
C LEU A 35 5.55 -8.64 -7.71
N GLY A 36 4.54 -7.78 -7.62
CA GLY A 36 4.68 -6.43 -7.07
C GLY A 36 5.17 -6.45 -5.61
N TRP A 37 4.66 -7.35 -4.78
CA TRP A 37 5.15 -7.49 -3.40
C TRP A 37 6.56 -8.07 -3.29
N ARG A 38 6.93 -9.03 -4.16
CA ARG A 38 8.32 -9.50 -4.22
C ARG A 38 9.28 -8.39 -4.66
N MET A 39 8.87 -7.55 -5.60
CA MET A 39 9.61 -6.37 -6.03
C MET A 39 9.83 -5.38 -4.88
N ILE A 40 8.80 -5.11 -4.09
CA ILE A 40 8.94 -4.30 -2.87
C ILE A 40 9.93 -4.95 -1.90
N ALA A 41 9.80 -6.25 -1.63
CA ALA A 41 10.70 -6.96 -0.73
C ALA A 41 12.17 -6.90 -1.20
N SER A 42 12.43 -7.10 -2.50
CA SER A 42 13.78 -6.97 -3.07
C SER A 42 14.35 -5.56 -2.95
N SER A 43 13.51 -4.53 -3.11
CA SER A 43 13.94 -3.14 -2.90
C SER A 43 14.28 -2.86 -1.43
N MET A 44 13.52 -3.42 -0.48
CA MET A 44 13.78 -3.26 0.96
C MET A 44 15.06 -3.97 1.41
N GLU A 45 15.45 -5.03 0.70
CA GLU A 45 16.72 -5.74 0.87
C GLU A 45 17.87 -5.08 0.08
N GLU A 46 17.67 -3.88 -0.46
CA GLU A 46 18.60 -3.12 -1.30
C GLU A 46 19.08 -3.86 -2.56
N ASN A 47 18.38 -4.92 -2.97
CA ASN A 47 18.63 -5.64 -4.21
C ASN A 47 17.92 -4.94 -5.38
N TYR A 48 18.41 -3.74 -5.70
CA TYR A 48 17.79 -2.88 -6.71
C TYR A 48 17.84 -3.45 -8.13
N GLU A 49 18.84 -4.28 -8.45
CA GLU A 49 18.91 -4.99 -9.73
C GLU A 49 17.74 -5.97 -9.89
N LEU A 50 17.50 -6.80 -8.88
CA LEU A 50 16.36 -7.73 -8.89
C LEU A 50 15.03 -6.97 -8.87
N ALA A 51 14.91 -5.93 -8.03
CA ALA A 51 13.71 -5.10 -7.99
C ALA A 51 13.43 -4.44 -9.35
N ASN A 52 14.46 -3.94 -10.04
CA ASN A 52 14.32 -3.39 -11.39
C ASN A 52 13.81 -4.45 -12.39
N LEU A 53 14.39 -5.65 -12.41
CA LEU A 53 13.96 -6.73 -13.32
C LEU A 53 12.50 -7.16 -13.05
N GLN A 54 12.13 -7.24 -11.77
CA GLN A 54 10.76 -7.54 -11.36
C GLN A 54 9.80 -6.41 -11.74
N PHE A 55 10.23 -5.15 -11.65
CA PHE A 55 9.44 -4.00 -12.08
C PHE A 55 9.22 -3.98 -13.59
N ASP A 56 10.26 -4.24 -14.38
CA ASP A 56 10.16 -4.35 -15.85
C ASP A 56 9.21 -5.49 -16.25
N SER A 57 9.31 -6.62 -15.55
CA SER A 57 8.37 -7.73 -15.71
C SER A 57 6.94 -7.33 -15.36
N LEU A 58 6.74 -6.61 -14.25
CA LEU A 58 5.43 -6.15 -13.79
C LEU A 58 4.78 -5.20 -14.81
N ARG A 59 5.56 -4.27 -15.37
CA ARG A 59 5.12 -3.34 -16.44
C ARG A 59 4.73 -4.06 -17.73
N ASN A 60 5.39 -5.17 -18.05
CA ASN A 60 5.09 -5.94 -19.25
C ASN A 60 3.81 -6.78 -19.13
N ILE A 61 3.48 -7.23 -17.92
CA ILE A 61 2.37 -8.17 -17.69
C ILE A 61 1.09 -7.51 -17.18
N SER A 62 1.17 -6.28 -16.67
CA SER A 62 0.03 -5.57 -16.10
C SER A 62 -0.41 -4.42 -16.99
N LYS A 63 -1.73 -4.27 -17.16
CA LYS A 63 -2.30 -3.10 -17.87
C LYS A 63 -2.21 -1.82 -17.04
N GLU A 64 -2.41 -1.98 -15.73
CA GLU A 64 -2.35 -0.90 -14.75
C GLU A 64 -1.46 -1.33 -13.59
N ILE A 65 -0.69 -0.40 -13.04
CA ILE A 65 0.22 -0.69 -11.95
C ILE A 65 -0.23 0.10 -10.74
N ASP A 66 -0.47 -0.58 -9.64
CA ASP A 66 -0.73 0.07 -8.35
C ASP A 66 0.40 1.04 -8.04
N ARG A 67 0.04 2.25 -7.60
CA ARG A 67 0.96 3.32 -7.21
C ARG A 67 2.14 2.83 -6.38
N LYS A 68 1.92 1.94 -5.40
CA LYS A 68 3.01 1.48 -4.52
C LYS A 68 4.07 0.72 -5.31
N TYR A 69 3.66 -0.10 -6.28
CA TYR A 69 4.60 -0.81 -7.15
C TYR A 69 5.28 0.14 -8.13
N LEU A 70 4.55 1.13 -8.67
CA LEU A 70 5.15 2.15 -9.54
C LEU A 70 6.24 2.95 -8.82
N VAL A 71 5.95 3.46 -7.63
CA VAL A 71 6.91 4.26 -6.84
C VAL A 71 8.15 3.43 -6.49
N THR A 72 7.99 2.21 -5.98
CA THR A 72 9.14 1.37 -5.63
C THR A 72 9.96 0.96 -6.85
N GLY A 73 9.31 0.68 -7.98
CA GLY A 73 10.00 0.39 -9.23
C GLY A 73 10.82 1.57 -9.76
N LEU A 74 10.26 2.79 -9.70
CA LEU A 74 10.96 4.02 -10.05
C LEU A 74 12.13 4.31 -9.10
N GLU A 75 11.97 4.03 -7.81
CA GLU A 75 13.05 4.15 -6.84
C GLU A 75 14.20 3.19 -7.14
N ALA A 76 13.91 1.92 -7.43
CA ALA A 76 14.92 0.95 -7.83
C ALA A 76 15.68 1.41 -9.09
N LYS A 77 14.97 1.90 -10.13
CA LYS A 77 15.59 2.49 -11.32
C LYS A 77 16.48 3.69 -10.98
N ASN A 78 16.04 4.55 -10.06
CA ASN A 78 16.78 5.73 -9.65
C ASN A 78 18.09 5.34 -8.95
N LYS A 79 18.06 4.33 -8.07
CA LYS A 79 19.24 3.78 -7.40
C LYS A 79 20.25 3.18 -8.36
N LEU A 80 19.79 2.68 -9.51
CA LEU A 80 20.63 2.18 -10.61
C LEU A 80 21.06 3.26 -11.62
N GLY A 81 20.67 4.52 -11.43
CA GLY A 81 21.02 5.61 -12.36
C GLY A 81 20.26 5.59 -13.69
N LYS A 82 19.15 4.86 -13.79
CA LYS A 82 18.35 4.68 -15.03
C LYS A 82 17.39 5.85 -15.27
N LEU A 83 17.91 7.07 -15.35
CA LEU A 83 17.12 8.31 -15.38
C LEU A 83 16.25 8.46 -16.63
N GLU A 84 16.73 8.02 -17.79
CA GLU A 84 15.98 8.09 -19.05
C GLU A 84 14.73 7.21 -19.02
N GLU A 85 14.86 5.97 -18.50
CA GLU A 85 13.74 5.05 -18.32
C GLU A 85 12.69 5.62 -17.34
N ILE A 86 13.13 6.29 -16.27
CA ILE A 86 12.23 6.96 -15.32
C ILE A 86 11.42 8.04 -16.04
N ILE A 87 12.07 8.89 -16.83
CA ILE A 87 11.41 9.98 -17.56
C ILE A 87 10.37 9.42 -18.54
N GLU A 88 10.71 8.36 -19.27
CA GLU A 88 9.78 7.67 -20.16
C GLU A 88 8.54 7.18 -19.41
N ILE A 89 8.75 6.52 -18.26
CA ILE A 89 7.65 6.01 -17.43
C ILE A 89 6.76 7.15 -16.94
N LEU A 90 7.35 8.22 -16.42
CA LEU A 90 6.62 9.38 -15.90
C LEU A 90 5.76 10.03 -17.00
N ASN A 91 6.31 10.22 -18.20
CA ASN A 91 5.58 10.80 -19.33
C ASN A 91 4.38 9.96 -19.79
N ALA A 92 4.36 8.66 -19.48
CA ALA A 92 3.25 7.77 -19.78
C ALA A 92 2.15 7.78 -18.71
N GLN A 93 2.34 8.45 -17.56
CA GLN A 93 1.35 8.46 -16.48
C GLN A 93 0.28 9.52 -16.69
N ASN A 94 -0.92 9.25 -16.16
CA ASN A 94 -2.00 10.24 -16.11
C ASN A 94 -1.73 11.31 -15.05
N LYS A 95 -2.52 12.39 -15.09
CA LYS A 95 -2.36 13.55 -14.19
C LYS A 95 -2.48 13.18 -12.72
N ASP A 96 -3.45 12.35 -12.35
CA ASP A 96 -3.71 11.98 -10.96
C ASP A 96 -2.54 11.17 -10.38
N MET A 97 -2.04 10.19 -11.13
CA MET A 97 -0.86 9.42 -10.76
C MET A 97 0.37 10.32 -10.63
N MET A 98 0.59 11.25 -11.57
CA MET A 98 1.69 12.21 -11.52
C MET A 98 1.64 13.08 -10.25
N GLN A 99 0.45 13.58 -9.89
CA GLN A 99 0.25 14.34 -8.65
C GLN A 99 0.61 13.54 -7.39
N GLU A 100 0.39 12.23 -7.40
CA GLU A 100 0.71 11.37 -6.25
C GLU A 100 2.18 10.96 -6.15
N ILE A 101 2.86 10.72 -7.28
CA ILE A 101 4.23 10.20 -7.27
C ILE A 101 5.30 11.29 -7.34
N CYS A 102 5.01 12.45 -7.95
CA CYS A 102 5.99 13.54 -8.09
C CYS A 102 6.34 14.23 -6.76
N THR A 103 5.59 13.99 -5.69
CA THR A 103 5.94 14.47 -4.33
C THR A 103 7.09 13.69 -3.71
N LYS A 104 7.52 12.56 -4.30
CA LYS A 104 8.64 11.76 -3.79
C LYS A 104 9.94 12.50 -4.04
N GLN A 105 10.76 12.67 -2.99
CA GLN A 105 11.98 13.49 -3.02
C GLN A 105 12.88 13.19 -4.22
N PHE A 106 13.07 11.91 -4.55
CA PHE A 106 13.92 11.49 -5.68
C PHE A 106 13.34 11.81 -7.06
N LEU A 107 12.03 12.09 -7.17
CA LEU A 107 11.35 12.46 -8.41
C LEU A 107 11.11 13.97 -8.54
N THR A 108 11.08 14.72 -7.44
CA THR A 108 10.76 16.17 -7.46
C THR A 108 11.60 17.02 -8.41
N LYS A 109 12.84 16.60 -8.70
CA LYS A 109 13.77 17.31 -9.59
C LYS A 109 13.73 16.81 -11.04
N MET A 110 12.90 15.81 -11.34
CA MET A 110 12.77 15.26 -12.68
C MET A 110 11.88 16.19 -13.52
N LYS A 111 12.30 16.44 -14.77
CA LYS A 111 11.58 17.32 -15.70
C LYS A 111 10.08 17.02 -15.83
N PRO A 112 9.61 15.76 -15.91
CA PRO A 112 8.17 15.47 -15.96
C PRO A 112 7.39 15.87 -14.70
N CYS A 113 8.08 16.03 -13.57
CA CYS A 113 7.50 16.47 -12.30
C CYS A 113 7.60 17.98 -12.07
N GLU A 114 8.28 18.73 -12.95
CA GLU A 114 8.34 20.19 -12.88
C GLU A 114 6.94 20.78 -13.06
N GLY A 115 6.50 21.61 -12.11
CA GLY A 115 5.20 22.27 -12.15
C GLY A 115 4.01 21.37 -11.77
N VAL A 116 4.24 20.11 -11.39
CA VAL A 116 3.18 19.30 -10.76
C VAL A 116 2.89 19.88 -9.37
N SER A 117 1.68 20.39 -9.18
CA SER A 117 1.25 21.02 -7.93
C SER A 117 1.33 20.02 -6.76
N ILE A 118 1.98 20.43 -5.68
CA ILE A 118 1.91 19.75 -4.39
C ILE A 118 0.46 19.81 -3.90
N GLU A 119 0.00 18.76 -3.20
CA GLU A 119 -1.36 18.67 -2.64
C GLU A 119 -1.77 19.96 -1.89
N GLU A 120 -2.71 20.70 -2.49
CA GLU A 120 -3.38 21.82 -1.85
C GLU A 120 -4.51 21.29 -0.98
N VAL A 121 -4.71 21.92 0.18
CA VAL A 121 -5.73 21.52 1.16
C VAL A 121 -6.51 22.73 1.61
N GLU A 122 -7.77 22.50 1.96
CA GLU A 122 -8.72 23.57 2.29
C GLU A 122 -8.43 24.21 3.65
N ASN A 123 -7.88 23.45 4.61
CA ASN A 123 -7.55 23.96 5.93
C ASN A 123 -6.09 23.65 6.30
N LYS A 124 -5.20 24.56 5.90
CA LYS A 124 -3.76 24.48 6.20
C LYS A 124 -3.47 24.55 7.70
N GLY A 125 -4.25 25.30 8.48
CA GLY A 125 -4.10 25.39 9.92
C GLY A 125 -4.32 24.03 10.59
N LEU A 126 -5.46 23.41 10.30
CA LEU A 126 -5.81 22.08 10.80
C LEU A 126 -4.85 20.99 10.30
N GLN A 127 -4.40 21.07 9.04
CA GLN A 127 -3.36 20.18 8.52
C GLN A 127 -2.11 20.22 9.39
N ILE A 128 -1.56 21.42 9.67
CA ILE A 128 -0.33 21.54 10.46
C ILE A 128 -0.53 21.07 11.90
N GLU A 129 -1.70 21.33 12.51
CA GLU A 129 -2.03 20.81 13.83
C GLU A 129 -2.01 19.28 13.88
N LEU A 130 -2.72 18.62 12.95
CA LEU A 130 -2.76 17.17 12.86
C LEU A 130 -1.39 16.55 12.55
N ILE A 131 -0.57 17.20 11.72
CA ILE A 131 0.79 16.75 11.44
C ILE A 131 1.67 16.81 12.70
N LYS A 132 1.56 17.87 13.51
CA LYS A 132 2.29 17.94 14.79
C LYS A 132 1.87 16.81 15.73
N MET A 133 0.57 16.57 15.85
CA MET A 133 0.05 15.47 16.67
C MET A 133 0.54 14.10 16.16
N TYR A 134 0.60 13.92 14.84
CA TYR A 134 1.12 12.72 14.21
C TYR A 134 2.62 12.51 14.48
N VAL A 135 3.42 13.56 14.35
CA VAL A 135 4.85 13.51 14.66
C VAL A 135 5.08 13.14 16.13
N ASP A 136 4.31 13.72 17.05
CA ASP A 136 4.36 13.37 18.48
C ASP A 136 3.95 11.91 18.74
N ASP A 137 2.89 11.44 18.09
CA ASP A 137 2.40 10.06 18.19
C ASP A 137 3.48 9.02 17.84
N GLN A 138 4.23 9.29 16.77
CA GLN A 138 5.29 8.40 16.28
C GLN A 138 6.59 8.58 17.08
N ALA A 139 6.94 9.82 17.44
CA ALA A 139 8.13 10.10 18.23
C ALA A 139 8.07 9.44 19.62
N ALA A 140 6.88 9.33 20.22
CA ALA A 140 6.66 8.61 21.48
C ALA A 140 6.86 7.09 21.38
N ARG A 141 7.08 6.57 20.17
CA ARG A 141 7.36 5.17 19.83
C ARG A 141 8.74 5.01 19.16
N ASP A 142 9.66 5.92 19.48
CA ASP A 142 11.03 5.98 18.96
C ASP A 142 11.13 6.13 17.42
N ASN A 143 10.03 6.53 16.76
CA ASN A 143 9.98 6.74 15.31
C ASN A 143 9.94 8.24 14.98
N LEU A 144 11.11 8.85 14.79
CA LEU A 144 11.23 10.27 14.46
C LEU A 144 11.13 10.49 12.94
N MET A 145 9.97 10.96 12.48
CA MET A 145 9.62 11.13 11.06
C MET A 145 10.30 12.34 10.40
N GLN A 146 11.61 12.24 10.12
CA GLN A 146 12.42 13.35 9.59
C GLN A 146 11.91 13.92 8.26
N ASP A 147 11.36 13.07 7.41
CA ASP A 147 10.77 13.44 6.12
C ASP A 147 9.53 14.32 6.30
N ILE A 148 8.62 13.94 7.21
CA ILE A 148 7.43 14.73 7.55
C ILE A 148 7.81 16.01 8.27
N ILE A 149 8.74 15.95 9.24
CA ILE A 149 9.24 17.13 9.96
C ILE A 149 9.80 18.17 8.97
N SER A 150 10.64 17.71 8.03
CA SER A 150 11.22 18.59 7.00
C SER A 150 10.17 19.11 6.02
N LYS A 151 9.24 18.25 5.56
CA LYS A 151 8.19 18.60 4.60
C LYS A 151 7.27 19.71 5.11
N TYR A 152 6.92 19.67 6.40
CA TYR A 152 5.99 20.64 7.02
C TYR A 152 6.70 21.69 7.89
N ASN A 153 8.03 21.70 7.91
CA ASN A 153 8.85 22.61 8.71
C ASN A 153 8.44 22.62 10.20
N ILE A 154 8.30 21.43 10.78
CA ILE A 154 7.89 21.25 12.18
C ILE A 154 9.07 21.60 13.09
N ASP A 155 8.83 22.43 14.11
CA ASP A 155 9.82 22.75 15.14
C ASP A 155 10.12 21.51 15.99
N SER A 156 11.27 20.90 15.77
CA SER A 156 11.67 19.66 16.43
C SER A 156 11.93 19.82 17.93
N THR A 157 12.08 21.04 18.44
CA THR A 157 12.25 21.32 19.87
C THR A 157 10.96 21.14 20.67
N GLN A 158 9.80 21.13 20.00
CA GLN A 158 8.49 20.99 20.62
C GLN A 158 7.95 19.55 20.58
N ILE A 159 8.70 18.62 19.97
CA ILE A 159 8.26 17.23 19.80
C ILE A 159 8.31 16.48 21.13
N THR A 160 7.19 15.86 21.49
CA THR A 160 7.09 14.98 22.65
C THR A 160 7.63 13.59 22.29
N LYS A 161 8.77 13.16 22.86
CA LYS A 161 9.42 11.89 22.52
C LYS A 161 9.14 10.73 23.48
N ASN A 162 8.47 10.98 24.60
CA ASN A 162 8.28 9.99 25.66
C ASN A 162 6.80 9.94 26.09
N GLY A 163 6.41 8.82 26.70
CA GLY A 163 5.10 8.69 27.34
C GLY A 163 3.98 8.38 26.36
N GLY A 164 4.13 7.32 25.57
CA GLY A 164 3.14 6.89 24.57
C GLY A 164 1.70 6.91 25.06
N VAL A 165 1.41 6.35 26.26
CA VAL A 165 0.06 6.34 26.84
C VAL A 165 -0.51 7.76 27.04
N LEU A 166 0.30 8.70 27.52
CA LEU A 166 -0.12 10.09 27.72
C LEU A 166 -0.33 10.82 26.38
N VAL A 167 0.54 10.55 25.41
CA VAL A 167 0.40 11.08 24.04
C VAL A 167 -0.86 10.54 23.38
N ASP A 168 -1.15 9.24 23.52
CA ASP A 168 -2.34 8.59 22.97
C ASP A 168 -3.62 9.16 23.58
N GLU A 169 -3.65 9.39 24.90
CA GLU A 169 -4.77 10.04 25.58
C GLU A 169 -4.98 11.48 25.12
N ARG A 170 -3.92 12.29 25.09
CA ARG A 170 -3.96 13.67 24.62
C ARG A 170 -4.44 13.75 23.17
N ASN A 171 -3.87 12.93 22.29
CA ASN A 171 -4.21 12.90 20.86
C ASN A 171 -5.65 12.45 20.65
N ARG A 172 -6.11 11.41 21.37
CA ARG A 172 -7.50 10.95 21.31
C ARG A 172 -8.48 12.04 21.73
N ASN A 173 -8.23 12.70 22.86
CA ASN A 173 -9.11 13.77 23.34
C ASN A 173 -9.14 14.93 22.35
N LYS A 174 -7.99 15.29 21.77
CA LYS A 174 -7.93 16.34 20.77
C LYS A 174 -8.63 15.96 19.46
N LEU A 175 -8.54 14.71 19.01
CA LEU A 175 -9.29 14.23 17.84
C LEU A 175 -10.80 14.26 18.07
N LYS A 176 -11.29 13.99 19.29
CA LYS A 176 -12.71 14.14 19.62
C LYS A 176 -13.17 15.59 19.39
N GLU A 177 -12.42 16.57 19.92
CA GLU A 177 -12.71 18.00 19.70
C GLU A 177 -12.71 18.36 18.19
N ILE A 178 -11.68 17.92 17.46
CA ILE A 178 -11.55 18.18 16.01
C ILE A 178 -12.73 17.57 15.25
N PHE A 179 -13.19 16.38 15.62
CA PHE A 179 -14.32 15.70 14.95
C PHE A 179 -15.66 16.35 15.28
N GLU A 180 -15.82 16.91 16.49
CA GLU A 180 -16.99 17.70 16.85
C GLU A 180 -17.05 19.01 16.06
N GLU A 181 -15.93 19.67 15.83
CA GLU A 181 -15.86 20.95 15.12
C GLU A 181 -15.94 20.81 13.59
N HIS A 182 -15.22 19.83 13.03
CA HIS A 182 -15.02 19.73 11.58
C HIS A 182 -15.67 18.48 10.94
N GLY A 183 -16.27 17.60 11.76
CA GLY A 183 -16.57 16.24 11.32
C GLY A 183 -15.30 15.40 11.15
N PHE A 184 -15.45 14.16 10.66
CA PHE A 184 -14.28 13.34 10.33
C PHE A 184 -13.55 13.95 9.12
N PRO A 185 -12.26 14.36 9.24
CA PRO A 185 -11.54 15.03 8.17
C PRO A 185 -11.42 14.17 6.90
N THR A 186 -11.20 14.84 5.76
CA THR A 186 -10.96 14.22 4.45
C THR A 186 -9.59 14.62 3.91
N ARG A 187 -9.07 13.88 2.93
CA ARG A 187 -7.80 14.22 2.24
C ARG A 187 -7.86 15.60 1.60
N ARG A 188 -9.02 16.01 1.06
CA ARG A 188 -9.21 17.37 0.53
C ARG A 188 -9.08 18.45 1.62
N LEU A 189 -9.57 18.17 2.83
CA LEU A 189 -9.53 19.13 3.94
C LEU A 189 -8.11 19.29 4.51
N VAL A 190 -7.41 18.18 4.77
CA VAL A 190 -6.18 18.17 5.57
C VAL A 190 -4.98 17.50 4.88
N GLY A 191 -5.16 16.88 3.72
CA GLY A 191 -4.12 16.20 2.96
C GLY A 191 -3.83 14.78 3.43
N LYS A 192 -3.08 14.05 2.62
CA LYS A 192 -2.83 12.61 2.80
C LYS A 192 -2.06 12.29 4.08
N ASP A 193 -1.01 13.04 4.39
CA ASP A 193 -0.17 12.74 5.55
C ASP A 193 -0.94 12.98 6.86
N ALA A 194 -1.79 14.01 6.91
CA ALA A 194 -2.63 14.28 8.07
C ALA A 194 -3.71 13.19 8.23
N MET A 195 -4.30 12.70 7.13
CA MET A 195 -5.22 11.55 7.17
C MET A 195 -4.53 10.29 7.73
N GLN A 196 -3.30 10.01 7.28
CA GLN A 196 -2.51 8.90 7.83
C GLN A 196 -2.25 9.07 9.34
N GLY A 197 -1.95 10.29 9.78
CA GLY A 197 -1.79 10.63 11.18
C GLY A 197 -3.05 10.41 12.01
N ILE A 198 -4.21 10.86 11.51
CA ILE A 198 -5.53 10.62 12.13
C ILE A 198 -5.74 9.12 12.32
N PHE A 199 -5.50 8.31 11.29
CA PHE A 199 -5.64 6.86 11.38
C PHE A 199 -4.75 6.26 12.48
N LEU A 200 -3.47 6.62 12.54
CA LEU A 200 -2.54 6.07 13.54
C LEU A 200 -2.92 6.47 14.97
N MET A 201 -3.33 7.72 15.19
CA MET A 201 -3.81 8.15 16.51
C MET A 201 -5.10 7.41 16.94
N ILE A 202 -5.99 7.06 15.99
CA ILE A 202 -7.15 6.19 16.26
C ILE A 202 -6.69 4.76 16.56
N GLN A 203 -5.76 4.21 15.77
CA GLN A 203 -5.19 2.87 15.96
C GLN A 203 -4.57 2.71 17.35
N HIS A 204 -3.96 3.77 17.90
CA HIS A 204 -3.31 3.77 19.21
C HIS A 204 -4.24 4.10 20.38
N SER A 205 -5.53 4.36 20.13
CA SER A 205 -6.49 4.75 21.16
C SER A 205 -7.03 3.58 22.01
N ASP A 206 -6.19 2.62 22.39
CA ASP A 206 -6.61 1.43 23.15
C ASP A 206 -7.14 1.74 24.55
N GLY A 207 -6.81 2.91 25.09
CA GLY A 207 -7.33 3.42 26.36
C GLY A 207 -8.82 3.78 26.34
N ASP A 208 -9.45 3.86 25.16
CA ASP A 208 -10.89 4.09 24.98
C ASP A 208 -11.40 3.26 23.80
N ARG A 209 -11.60 1.97 24.07
CA ARG A 209 -11.96 0.97 23.06
C ARG A 209 -13.30 1.25 22.40
N GLU A 210 -14.27 1.80 23.13
CA GLU A 210 -15.58 2.14 22.58
C GLU A 210 -15.47 3.28 21.57
N TRP A 211 -14.69 4.33 21.89
CA TRP A 211 -14.43 5.39 20.93
C TRP A 211 -13.66 4.87 19.71
N GLN A 212 -12.59 4.10 19.90
CA GLN A 212 -11.83 3.49 18.80
C GLN A 212 -12.72 2.65 17.87
N LYS A 213 -13.56 1.79 18.45
CA LYS A 213 -14.52 0.97 17.70
C LYS A 213 -15.53 1.80 16.92
N SER A 214 -16.02 2.91 17.49
CA SER A 214 -16.94 3.81 16.79
C SER A 214 -16.32 4.48 15.55
N GLN A 215 -14.99 4.57 15.48
CA GLN A 215 -14.29 5.15 14.32
C GLN A 215 -14.18 4.20 13.12
N LEU A 216 -14.47 2.90 13.28
CA LEU A 216 -14.33 1.93 12.20
C LEU A 216 -15.15 2.31 10.95
N ALA A 217 -16.38 2.81 11.14
CA ALA A 217 -17.22 3.26 10.04
C ALA A 217 -16.68 4.53 9.36
N ASN A 218 -15.96 5.39 10.09
CA ASN A 218 -15.30 6.56 9.52
C ASN A 218 -14.10 6.14 8.65
N ILE A 219 -13.27 5.21 9.14
CA ILE A 219 -12.15 4.64 8.38
C ILE A 219 -12.63 3.90 7.13
N GLU A 220 -13.71 3.11 7.23
CA GLU A 220 -14.29 2.44 6.07
C GLU A 220 -14.74 3.43 4.99
N ARG A 221 -15.39 4.54 5.37
CA ARG A 221 -15.78 5.59 4.42
C ARG A 221 -14.57 6.31 3.83
N ALA A 222 -13.56 6.62 4.64
CA ALA A 222 -12.32 7.25 4.19
C ALA A 222 -11.59 6.36 3.16
N VAL A 223 -11.57 5.04 3.37
CA VAL A 223 -11.03 4.07 2.38
C VAL A 223 -11.85 4.09 1.09
N LYS A 224 -13.18 4.01 1.18
CA LYS A 224 -14.07 4.05 0.01
C LYS A 224 -13.91 5.34 -0.81
N ASN A 225 -13.61 6.45 -0.16
CA ASN A 225 -13.40 7.75 -0.79
C ASN A 225 -11.96 7.95 -1.31
N GLY A 226 -11.03 7.04 -1.03
CA GLY A 226 -9.61 7.19 -1.38
C GLY A 226 -8.85 8.19 -0.49
N ASP A 227 -9.41 8.56 0.66
CA ASP A 227 -8.73 9.39 1.67
C ASP A 227 -7.69 8.58 2.47
N LEU A 228 -7.88 7.26 2.58
CA LEU A 228 -6.98 6.29 3.21
C LEU A 228 -6.85 5.03 2.36
N ASP A 229 -5.73 4.31 2.49
CA ASP A 229 -5.53 3.02 1.80
C ASP A 229 -6.25 1.88 2.55
N GLY A 230 -6.72 0.83 1.85
CA GLY A 230 -7.53 -0.25 2.43
C GLY A 230 -6.89 -1.03 3.58
N GLN A 231 -5.56 -1.05 3.65
CA GLN A 231 -4.80 -1.61 4.77
C GLN A 231 -5.13 -0.95 6.12
N THR A 232 -5.49 0.34 6.13
CA THR A 232 -5.86 1.07 7.36
C THR A 232 -7.10 0.47 8.02
N TYR A 233 -8.12 0.14 7.22
CA TYR A 233 -9.32 -0.55 7.70
C TYR A 233 -8.98 -1.91 8.30
N ALA A 234 -8.17 -2.71 7.61
CA ALA A 234 -7.77 -4.04 8.10
C ALA A 234 -7.05 -3.98 9.45
N TYR A 235 -6.11 -3.05 9.61
CA TYR A 235 -5.40 -2.86 10.87
C TYR A 235 -6.32 -2.49 12.04
N LEU A 236 -7.26 -1.57 11.82
CA LEU A 236 -8.18 -1.17 12.87
C LEU A 236 -9.19 -2.26 13.20
N TYR A 237 -9.76 -2.90 12.16
CA TYR A 237 -10.71 -3.98 12.30
C TYR A 237 -10.13 -5.14 13.14
N ASP A 238 -8.96 -5.63 12.74
CA ASP A 238 -8.31 -6.75 13.43
C ASP A 238 -7.91 -6.37 14.85
N ARG A 239 -7.41 -5.14 15.09
CA ARG A 239 -7.06 -4.68 16.44
C ARG A 239 -8.27 -4.66 17.36
N ILE A 240 -9.40 -4.13 16.89
CA ILE A 240 -10.67 -4.13 17.64
C ILE A 240 -11.08 -5.57 17.98
N LYS A 241 -11.00 -6.49 17.01
CA LYS A 241 -11.39 -7.90 17.21
C LYS A 241 -10.52 -8.60 18.24
N VAL A 242 -9.20 -8.55 18.06
CA VAL A 242 -8.25 -9.21 18.97
C VAL A 242 -8.32 -8.63 20.37
N ASN A 243 -8.41 -7.30 20.52
CA ASN A 243 -8.58 -6.66 21.83
C ASN A 243 -9.92 -7.03 22.52
N SER A 244 -10.89 -7.52 21.76
CA SER A 244 -12.19 -8.02 22.26
C SER A 244 -12.20 -9.54 22.48
N GLY A 245 -11.08 -10.24 22.26
CA GLY A 245 -10.99 -11.70 22.34
C GLY A 245 -11.66 -12.42 21.17
N GLU A 246 -11.92 -11.72 20.07
CA GLU A 246 -12.52 -12.26 18.85
C GLU A 246 -11.45 -12.54 17.80
N LYS A 247 -11.76 -13.43 16.85
CA LYS A 247 -10.88 -13.71 15.73
C LYS A 247 -10.77 -12.53 14.77
N GLN A 248 -9.57 -12.29 14.29
CA GLN A 248 -9.27 -11.27 13.28
C GLN A 248 -9.56 -11.79 11.86
N LEU A 249 -9.61 -10.89 10.87
CA LEU A 249 -9.96 -11.24 9.50
C LEU A 249 -8.77 -11.10 8.53
N TYR A 250 -7.89 -10.12 8.74
CA TYR A 250 -6.83 -9.77 7.81
C TYR A 250 -5.42 -10.14 8.28
N GLY A 251 -5.27 -10.72 9.47
CA GLY A 251 -4.00 -11.24 9.97
C GLY A 251 -2.97 -10.13 10.20
N THR A 252 -3.39 -9.01 10.77
CA THR A 252 -2.51 -7.88 11.11
C THR A 252 -1.97 -7.92 12.54
N GLN A 253 -2.64 -8.62 13.45
CA GLN A 253 -2.23 -8.76 14.84
C GLN A 253 -1.53 -10.11 15.08
N PHE A 254 -0.55 -10.11 15.96
CA PHE A 254 0.24 -11.30 16.30
C PHE A 254 0.04 -11.64 17.78
N GLU A 255 -0.10 -12.94 18.05
CA GLU A 255 -0.07 -13.46 19.43
C GLU A 255 1.38 -13.47 19.94
N LYS A 256 2.32 -13.81 19.06
CA LYS A 256 3.73 -13.91 19.40
C LYS A 256 4.61 -13.50 18.23
N VAL A 257 5.60 -12.66 18.52
CA VAL A 257 6.73 -12.38 17.63
C VAL A 257 8.02 -12.50 18.42
N ASP A 258 8.89 -13.42 18.00
CA ASP A 258 10.18 -13.69 18.62
C ASP A 258 11.24 -13.77 17.51
N PRO A 259 11.94 -12.65 17.24
CA PRO A 259 13.01 -12.60 16.25
C PRO A 259 14.17 -13.56 16.54
N ILE A 260 14.51 -13.78 17.82
CA ILE A 260 15.63 -14.63 18.24
C ILE A 260 15.35 -16.09 17.86
N ASN A 261 14.14 -16.58 18.17
CA ASN A 261 13.72 -17.94 17.87
C ASN A 261 13.00 -18.08 16.52
N LYS A 262 12.98 -17.01 15.70
CA LYS A 262 12.31 -16.94 14.39
C LYS A 262 10.85 -17.40 14.42
N THR A 263 10.15 -17.09 15.51
CA THR A 263 8.74 -17.48 15.69
C THR A 263 7.84 -16.28 15.42
N VAL A 264 6.84 -16.47 14.55
CA VAL A 264 5.77 -15.49 14.31
C VAL A 264 4.44 -16.23 14.23
N GLU A 265 3.57 -15.93 15.18
CA GLU A 265 2.26 -16.54 15.30
C GLU A 265 1.19 -15.45 15.26
N LEU A 266 0.26 -15.59 14.32
CA LEU A 266 -0.90 -14.69 14.25
C LEU A 266 -1.80 -14.96 15.44
N ALA A 267 -2.45 -13.91 15.96
CA ALA A 267 -3.63 -14.11 16.78
C ALA A 267 -4.71 -14.86 15.96
N GLU A 268 -5.66 -15.51 16.65
CA GLU A 268 -6.66 -16.35 15.99
C GLU A 268 -7.32 -15.62 14.80
N THR A 269 -7.29 -16.26 13.63
CA THR A 269 -7.70 -15.64 12.36
C THR A 269 -8.77 -16.50 11.68
N GLU A 270 -9.86 -15.87 11.25
CA GLU A 270 -10.92 -16.54 10.50
C GLU A 270 -10.44 -16.99 9.12
N GLU A 271 -10.84 -18.20 8.69
CA GLU A 271 -10.59 -18.76 7.35
C GLU A 271 -9.17 -18.45 6.82
N ILE A 272 -8.15 -19.00 7.47
CA ILE A 272 -6.74 -18.72 7.19
C ILE A 272 -6.35 -19.08 5.74
N GLU A 273 -7.00 -20.08 5.16
CA GLU A 273 -6.83 -20.51 3.77
C GLU A 273 -7.24 -19.43 2.75
N ASN A 274 -8.17 -18.55 3.11
CA ASN A 274 -8.66 -17.44 2.28
C ASN A 274 -7.99 -16.10 2.62
N LEU A 275 -7.08 -16.07 3.60
CA LEU A 275 -6.48 -14.85 4.11
C LEU A 275 -5.78 -14.02 3.04
N ASP A 276 -4.94 -14.65 2.22
CA ASP A 276 -4.21 -13.95 1.17
C ASP A 276 -5.11 -13.40 0.07
N LYS A 277 -6.27 -14.03 -0.19
CA LYS A 277 -7.28 -13.49 -1.10
C LYS A 277 -7.83 -12.18 -0.55
N ARG A 278 -8.25 -12.15 0.72
CA ARG A 278 -8.75 -10.93 1.39
C ARG A 278 -7.67 -9.84 1.41
N ARG A 279 -6.42 -10.20 1.74
CA ARG A 279 -5.29 -9.26 1.75
C ARG A 279 -5.01 -8.67 0.37
N MET A 280 -5.09 -9.48 -0.68
CA MET A 280 -4.95 -9.02 -2.06
C MET A 280 -6.04 -8.00 -2.43
N GLU A 281 -7.30 -8.30 -2.12
CA GLU A 281 -8.46 -7.44 -2.46
C GLU A 281 -8.36 -6.03 -1.84
N ILE A 282 -7.68 -5.88 -0.71
CA ILE A 282 -7.45 -4.59 -0.04
C ILE A 282 -6.02 -4.05 -0.24
N GLY A 283 -5.24 -4.68 -1.13
CA GLY A 283 -3.92 -4.20 -1.53
C GLY A 283 -2.81 -4.42 -0.50
N MET A 284 -2.96 -5.37 0.43
CA MET A 284 -1.96 -5.74 1.45
C MET A 284 -0.94 -6.78 0.96
N MET A 285 0.18 -6.87 1.65
CA MET A 285 1.26 -7.84 1.41
C MET A 285 0.79 -9.28 1.70
N PRO A 286 1.19 -10.31 0.94
CA PRO A 286 0.93 -11.70 1.31
C PRO A 286 1.39 -12.01 2.74
N ILE A 287 0.61 -12.81 3.46
CA ILE A 287 0.78 -13.01 4.90
C ILE A 287 2.16 -13.57 5.27
N GLU A 288 2.69 -14.50 4.48
CA GLU A 288 4.00 -15.09 4.76
C GLU A 288 5.15 -14.08 4.57
N MET A 289 5.04 -13.17 3.59
CA MET A 289 5.99 -12.06 3.48
C MET A 289 5.84 -11.08 4.66
N TYR A 290 4.62 -10.84 5.11
CA TYR A 290 4.40 -9.97 6.27
C TYR A 290 4.99 -10.56 7.56
N LYS A 291 4.79 -11.86 7.81
CA LYS A 291 5.44 -12.57 8.93
C LYS A 291 6.98 -12.46 8.86
N ALA A 292 7.55 -12.69 7.67
CA ALA A 292 8.99 -12.56 7.47
C ALA A 292 9.49 -11.12 7.69
N PHE A 293 8.69 -10.11 7.31
CA PHE A 293 8.99 -8.71 7.58
C PHE A 293 8.99 -8.41 9.09
N MET A 294 8.01 -8.93 9.85
CA MET A 294 7.95 -8.73 11.30
C MET A 294 9.16 -9.33 12.04
N LEU A 295 9.73 -10.45 11.55
CA LEU A 295 10.95 -11.02 12.13
C LEU A 295 12.20 -10.17 11.95
N LYS A 296 12.24 -9.31 10.93
CA LYS A 296 13.42 -8.52 10.57
C LYS A 296 13.43 -7.12 11.20
N ASN A 297 12.28 -6.61 11.63
CA ASN A 297 12.08 -5.19 11.96
C ASN A 297 11.57 -4.96 13.39
N LEU A 298 11.78 -5.95 14.27
CA LEU A 298 11.58 -5.87 15.72
C LEU A 298 12.88 -6.26 16.42
#